data_AF-C5KW25-F1
#
_entry.id   AF-C5KW25-F1
#
_cell.length_a   1.000
_cell.length_b   1.000
_cell.length_c   1.000
_cell.angle_alpha   90.00
_cell.angle_beta   90.00
_cell.angle_gamma   90.00
#
_symmetry.space_group_name_H-M   'P 1'
#
loop_
_entity.id
_entity.type
_entity.pdbx_description
1 polymer ?
#
loop_
_entity_poly.entity_id
_entity_poly.type
_entity_poly.pdbx_seq_one_letter_code
_entity_poly.pdbx_strand_id
1 'polypeptide(L)'
;MTMESAGPVTKIHDRMPVLLTPECAAEWIDRSRASDTALLRKIAEVARETAKQSVTAYEVPTLANNIRNDVRDCLLPLSAWKKKQFDNGLGRFFKKAAKKQETEAPERQPDDAKDPPAKKRKAE
;
A
#
# COMPACT_ATOMS: atom_id res chain seq x y z
N MET A 1 27.95 -2.71 -6.17
CA MET A 1 28.68 -1.55 -6.70
C MET A 1 27.88 -0.29 -6.40
N THR A 2 28.54 0.83 -6.06
CA THR A 2 27.87 2.10 -5.74
C THR A 2 28.48 3.24 -6.56
N MET A 3 27.73 4.32 -6.74
CA MET A 3 28.14 5.56 -7.40
C MET A 3 27.64 6.78 -6.61
N GLU A 4 28.04 7.98 -7.04
CA GLU A 4 27.48 9.23 -6.51
C GLU A 4 25.97 9.29 -6.76
N SER A 5 25.23 9.82 -5.78
CA SER A 5 23.78 9.97 -5.85
C SER A 5 23.36 10.92 -6.97
N ALA A 6 22.18 10.67 -7.52
CA ALA A 6 21.53 11.53 -8.51
C ALA A 6 20.01 11.54 -8.30
N GLY A 7 19.35 12.54 -8.87
CA GLY A 7 17.89 12.68 -8.75
C GLY A 7 17.44 12.83 -7.30
N PRO A 8 16.29 12.24 -6.92
CA PRO A 8 15.74 12.34 -5.56
C PRO A 8 16.65 11.74 -4.47
N VAL A 9 17.56 10.81 -4.82
CA VAL A 9 18.42 10.12 -3.87
C VAL A 9 19.41 11.07 -3.19
N THR A 10 19.78 12.17 -3.86
CA THR A 10 20.69 13.20 -3.32
C THR A 10 20.18 13.84 -2.02
N LYS A 11 18.87 13.82 -1.78
CA LYS A 11 18.24 14.32 -0.55
C LYS A 11 18.30 13.32 0.62
N ILE A 12 18.67 12.08 0.34
CA ILE A 12 18.65 10.96 1.29
C ILE A 12 20.08 10.53 1.65
N HIS A 13 20.95 10.43 0.66
CA HIS A 13 22.33 9.98 0.84
C HIS A 13 23.21 10.48 -0.31
N ASP A 14 24.52 10.66 -0.07
CA ASP A 14 25.52 11.05 -1.08
C ASP A 14 25.85 9.94 -2.09
N ARG A 15 25.48 8.68 -1.80
CA ARG A 15 25.77 7.49 -2.61
C ARG A 15 24.48 6.78 -3.01
N MET A 16 24.52 6.10 -4.15
CA MET A 16 23.42 5.26 -4.62
C MET A 16 23.94 3.97 -5.25
N PRO A 17 23.12 2.90 -5.31
CA PRO A 17 23.47 1.71 -6.10
C PRO A 17 23.53 2.06 -7.59
N VAL A 18 24.32 1.28 -8.33
CA VAL A 18 24.29 1.35 -9.80
C VAL A 18 23.04 0.63 -10.28
N LEU A 19 22.09 1.39 -10.83
CA LEU A 19 20.83 0.89 -11.35
C LEU A 19 21.02 0.37 -12.78
N LEU A 20 20.48 -0.82 -13.07
CA LEU A 20 20.55 -1.43 -14.40
C LEU A 20 19.16 -1.48 -15.01
N THR A 21 19.03 -1.02 -16.26
CA THR A 21 17.89 -1.43 -17.10
C THR A 21 18.04 -2.89 -17.51
N PRO A 22 16.98 -3.57 -17.98
CA PRO A 22 17.09 -4.95 -18.46
C PRO A 22 18.16 -5.13 -19.54
N GLU A 23 18.32 -4.17 -20.46
CA GLU A 23 19.32 -4.21 -21.53
C GLU A 23 20.72 -4.08 -20.96
N CYS A 24 20.95 -3.13 -20.05
CA CYS A 24 22.23 -2.98 -19.37
C CYS A 24 22.58 -4.21 -18.52
N ALA A 25 21.59 -4.85 -17.91
CA ALA A 25 21.79 -6.07 -17.13
C ALA A 25 22.23 -7.24 -18.02
N ALA A 26 21.64 -7.40 -19.21
CA ALA A 26 22.05 -8.41 -20.19
C ALA A 26 23.50 -8.17 -20.67
N GLU A 27 23.85 -6.92 -20.96
CA GLU A 27 25.22 -6.54 -21.33
C GLU A 27 26.22 -6.73 -20.18
N TRP A 28 25.80 -6.49 -18.93
CA TRP A 28 26.63 -6.60 -17.74
C TRP A 28 27.04 -8.05 -17.42
N ILE A 29 26.15 -9.01 -17.64
CA ILE A 29 26.43 -10.43 -17.35
C ILE A 29 27.18 -11.13 -18.49
N ASP A 30 27.33 -10.48 -19.65
CA ASP A 30 28.04 -11.03 -20.80
C ASP A 30 29.55 -11.02 -20.58
N ARG A 31 30.11 -12.23 -20.38
CA ARG A 31 31.54 -12.44 -20.15
C ARG A 31 32.41 -11.97 -21.31
N SER A 32 31.90 -11.93 -22.54
CA SER A 32 32.66 -11.43 -23.69
C SER A 32 32.99 -9.93 -23.57
N ARG A 33 32.27 -9.21 -22.70
CA ARG A 33 32.37 -7.77 -22.48
C ARG A 33 33.03 -7.40 -21.17
N ALA A 34 33.62 -8.36 -20.45
CA ALA A 34 34.15 -8.14 -19.09
C ALA A 34 35.23 -7.03 -18.99
N SER A 35 35.96 -6.76 -20.07
CA SER A 35 37.00 -5.71 -20.13
C SER A 35 36.55 -4.44 -20.86
N ASP A 36 35.27 -4.31 -21.20
CA ASP A 36 34.73 -3.18 -21.94
C ASP A 36 34.51 -1.97 -21.02
N THR A 37 35.49 -1.06 -21.00
CA THR A 37 35.39 0.19 -20.22
C THR A 37 34.35 1.17 -20.76
N ALA A 38 33.93 1.04 -22.02
CA ALA A 38 32.86 1.86 -22.59
C ALA A 38 31.50 1.39 -22.05
N LEU A 39 31.31 0.09 -21.86
CA LEU A 39 30.13 -0.47 -21.19
C LEU A 39 29.96 0.09 -19.77
N LEU A 40 31.04 0.13 -18.99
CA LEU A 40 30.98 0.66 -17.62
C LEU A 40 30.53 2.12 -17.57
N ARG A 41 31.03 2.95 -18.51
CA ARG A 41 30.63 4.36 -18.64
C ARG A 41 29.17 4.50 -19.03
N LYS A 42 28.73 3.74 -20.04
CA LYS A 42 27.32 3.68 -20.48
C LYS A 42 26.40 3.31 -19.31
N ILE A 43 26.74 2.26 -18.55
CA ILE A 43 25.95 1.82 -17.40
C ILE A 43 25.85 2.91 -16.32
N ALA A 44 26.95 3.60 -16.02
CA ALA A 44 26.94 4.69 -15.04
C ALA A 44 26.06 5.88 -15.48
N GLU A 45 26.06 6.21 -16.78
CA GLU A 45 25.19 7.24 -17.35
C GLU A 45 23.72 6.83 -17.29
N VAL A 46 23.39 5.60 -17.70
CA VAL A 46 22.03 5.05 -17.64
C VAL A 46 21.52 5.01 -16.20
N ALA A 47 22.35 4.59 -15.24
CA ALA A 47 22.01 4.56 -13.83
C ALA A 47 21.65 5.97 -13.31
N ARG A 48 22.44 6.99 -13.69
CA ARG A 48 22.20 8.39 -13.32
C ARG A 48 20.88 8.91 -13.88
N GLU A 49 20.57 8.59 -15.13
CA GLU A 49 19.33 9.04 -15.76
C GLU A 49 18.11 8.32 -15.18
N THR A 50 18.21 7.00 -14.97
CA THR A 50 17.19 6.19 -14.31
C THR A 50 16.88 6.73 -12.90
N ALA A 51 17.91 7.15 -12.16
CA ALA A 51 17.75 7.77 -10.85
C ALA A 51 16.92 9.07 -10.88
N LYS A 52 17.03 9.87 -11.94
CA LYS A 52 16.28 11.12 -12.09
C LYS A 52 14.84 10.88 -12.54
N GLN A 53 14.64 9.93 -13.45
CA GLN A 53 13.36 9.75 -14.15
C GLN A 53 12.43 8.73 -13.48
N SER A 54 12.98 7.69 -12.85
CA SER A 54 12.21 6.51 -12.46
C SER A 54 12.25 6.20 -10.96
N VAL A 55 13.20 6.76 -10.22
CA VAL A 55 13.30 6.53 -8.77
C VAL A 55 12.41 7.50 -8.02
N THR A 56 11.59 6.95 -7.13
CA THR A 56 10.83 7.72 -6.13
C THR A 56 11.16 7.19 -4.74
N ALA A 57 10.98 8.04 -3.73
CA ALA A 57 11.26 7.70 -2.34
C ALA A 57 10.21 8.29 -1.41
N TYR A 58 9.97 7.62 -0.29
CA TYR A 58 9.07 8.06 0.77
C TYR A 58 9.60 7.59 2.13
N GLU A 59 9.22 8.28 3.19
CA GLU A 59 9.61 7.91 4.54
C GLU A 59 8.91 6.63 5.00
N VAL A 60 9.66 5.76 5.68
CA VAL A 60 9.19 4.49 6.25
C VAL A 60 9.43 4.47 7.77
N PRO A 61 8.75 3.59 8.53
CA PRO A 61 8.97 3.44 9.96
C PRO A 61 10.37 2.91 10.31
N THR A 62 10.86 3.27 11.50
CA THR A 62 12.12 2.74 12.06
C THR A 62 12.07 1.23 12.34
N LEU A 63 10.90 0.60 12.19
CA LEU A 63 10.73 -0.86 12.21
C LEU A 63 11.73 -1.57 11.28
N ALA A 64 12.01 -0.98 10.11
CA ALA A 64 12.95 -1.50 9.13
C ALA A 64 14.42 -1.51 9.59
N ASN A 65 14.76 -0.79 10.67
CA ASN A 65 16.14 -0.71 11.17
C ASN A 65 16.60 -2.00 11.85
N ASN A 66 15.67 -2.85 12.32
CA ASN A 66 16.00 -4.12 12.95
C ASN A 66 15.81 -5.25 11.93
N ILE A 67 16.91 -5.89 11.54
CA ILE A 67 16.95 -6.98 10.56
C ILE A 67 16.07 -8.18 10.89
N ARG A 68 15.68 -8.37 12.16
CA ARG A 68 14.75 -9.43 12.55
C ARG A 68 13.31 -9.18 12.08
N ASN A 69 12.99 -7.95 11.68
CA ASN A 69 11.66 -7.57 11.22
C ASN A 69 11.52 -7.77 9.71
N ASP A 70 11.19 -9.00 9.30
CA ASP A 70 10.82 -9.32 7.93
C ASP A 70 9.29 -9.31 7.77
N VAL A 71 8.70 -8.10 7.86
CA VAL A 71 7.25 -7.90 7.79
C VAL A 71 6.91 -6.79 6.81
N ARG A 72 5.74 -6.90 6.18
CA ARG A 72 5.27 -5.92 5.17
C ARG A 72 5.19 -4.49 5.71
N ASP A 73 5.02 -4.32 7.03
CA ASP A 73 4.95 -3.03 7.69
C ASP A 73 6.24 -2.20 7.56
N CYS A 74 7.39 -2.83 7.28
CA CYS A 74 8.67 -2.15 7.04
C CYS A 74 8.66 -1.27 5.78
N LEU A 75 7.77 -1.55 4.83
CA LEU A 75 7.64 -0.82 3.56
C LEU A 75 6.43 0.10 3.51
N LEU A 76 5.62 0.17 4.58
CA LEU A 76 4.49 1.10 4.59
C LEU A 76 4.99 2.55 4.62
N PRO A 77 4.30 3.48 3.93
CA PRO A 77 4.53 4.89 4.16
C PRO A 77 4.34 5.22 5.65
N LEU A 78 5.22 6.06 6.20
CA LEU A 78 5.25 6.39 7.63
C LEU A 78 3.87 6.85 8.16
N SER A 79 3.13 7.60 7.36
CA SER A 79 1.77 8.06 7.68
C SER A 79 0.77 6.91 7.82
N ALA A 80 0.79 5.95 6.88
CA ALA A 80 -0.08 4.78 6.90
C ALA A 80 0.24 3.86 8.10
N TRP A 81 1.53 3.69 8.41
CA TRP A 81 1.96 2.94 9.58
C TRP A 81 1.51 3.61 10.89
N LYS A 82 1.68 4.93 11.04
CA LYS A 82 1.21 5.68 12.22
C LYS A 82 -0.31 5.55 12.41
N LYS A 83 -1.09 5.62 11.33
CA LYS A 83 -2.55 5.39 11.37
C LYS A 83 -2.88 3.99 11.86
N LYS A 84 -2.23 2.95 11.32
CA LYS A 84 -2.39 1.56 11.76
C LYS A 84 -2.05 1.38 13.24
N GLN A 85 -0.95 1.97 13.72
CA GLN A 85 -0.57 1.93 15.13
C GLN A 85 -1.59 2.63 16.03
N PHE A 86 -2.12 3.78 15.61
CA PHE A 86 -3.17 4.49 16.35
C PHE A 86 -4.46 3.66 16.43
N ASP A 87 -4.91 3.09 15.31
CA ASP A 87 -6.11 2.24 15.24
C ASP A 87 -6.01 0.98 16.13
N ASN A 88 -4.81 0.39 16.21
CA ASN A 88 -4.52 -0.77 17.05
C ASN A 88 -4.34 -0.42 18.54
N GLY A 89 -3.94 0.81 18.84
CA GLY A 89 -3.71 1.34 20.18
C GLY A 89 -4.84 2.25 20.67
N LEU A 90 -4.52 3.52 20.90
CA LEU A 90 -5.44 4.50 21.51
C LEU A 90 -6.77 4.66 20.76
N GLY A 91 -6.78 4.54 19.43
CA GLY A 91 -7.99 4.67 18.61
C GLY A 91 -9.07 3.65 18.96
N ARG A 92 -8.69 2.50 19.53
CA ARG A 92 -9.65 1.48 19.99
C ARG A 92 -10.52 1.95 21.15
N PHE A 93 -10.04 2.88 21.97
CA PHE A 93 -10.80 3.45 23.10
C PHE A 93 -11.80 4.53 22.65
N PHE A 94 -11.61 5.13 21.46
CA PHE A 94 -12.51 6.15 20.91
C PHE A 94 -13.50 5.61 19.86
N LYS A 95 -13.33 4.37 19.38
CA LYS A 95 -14.30 3.67 18.49
C LYS A 95 -15.51 3.11 19.25
N LYS A 96 -16.22 3.95 20.03
CA LYS A 96 -17.47 3.55 20.67
C LYS A 96 -18.58 3.45 19.61
N ALA A 97 -19.06 2.22 19.39
CA ALA A 97 -20.26 1.75 18.68
C ALA A 97 -20.90 2.69 17.63
N ALA A 98 -20.59 2.46 16.35
CA ALA A 98 -21.49 2.88 15.28
C ALA A 98 -22.84 2.16 15.45
N LYS A 99 -23.89 2.97 15.54
CA LYS A 99 -25.28 2.63 15.82
C LYS A 99 -25.76 1.49 14.92
N LYS A 100 -26.32 0.46 15.55
CA LYS A 100 -27.09 -0.64 14.91
C LYS A 100 -28.11 0.01 13.98
N GLN A 101 -27.95 -0.13 12.66
CA GLN A 101 -28.99 0.25 11.71
C GLN A 101 -30.20 -0.64 12.01
N GLU A 102 -31.27 0.03 12.39
CA GLU A 102 -32.58 -0.52 12.65
C GLU A 102 -33.08 -1.11 11.33
N THR A 103 -33.19 -2.45 11.27
CA THR A 103 -33.78 -3.13 10.13
C THR A 103 -35.24 -2.69 10.04
N GLU A 104 -35.54 -1.91 9.01
CA GLU A 104 -36.86 -1.39 8.67
C GLU A 104 -37.86 -2.55 8.58
N ALA A 105 -38.91 -2.49 9.42
CA ALA A 105 -40.01 -3.46 9.41
C ALA A 105 -40.84 -3.30 8.12
N PRO A 106 -41.40 -4.39 7.56
CA PRO A 106 -41.99 -4.34 6.24
C PRO A 106 -43.28 -3.51 6.21
N GLU A 107 -43.38 -2.72 5.16
CA GLU A 107 -44.47 -1.82 4.80
C GLU A 107 -45.79 -2.60 4.65
N ARG A 108 -46.85 -2.20 5.38
CA ARG A 108 -48.22 -2.71 5.16
C ARG A 108 -48.85 -1.95 4.00
N GLN A 109 -49.17 -2.64 2.91
CA GLN A 109 -50.03 -2.11 1.84
C GLN A 109 -51.50 -2.10 2.28
N PRO A 110 -52.30 -1.09 1.86
CA PRO A 110 -53.73 -1.07 2.09
C PRO A 110 -54.49 -1.79 0.96
N ASP A 111 -55.56 -2.44 1.39
CA ASP A 111 -56.79 -2.78 0.67
C ASP A 111 -56.77 -3.85 -0.43
N ASP A 112 -57.49 -4.95 -0.16
CA ASP A 112 -58.52 -5.40 -1.09
C ASP A 112 -59.65 -6.12 -0.32
N ALA A 113 -60.85 -5.57 -0.50
CA ALA A 113 -62.10 -5.98 0.12
C ALA A 113 -62.58 -7.34 -0.39
N LYS A 114 -63.03 -8.23 0.51
CA LYS A 114 -64.14 -9.18 0.25
C LYS A 114 -64.97 -9.44 1.52
N ASP A 115 -66.28 -9.43 1.30
CA ASP A 115 -67.41 -9.50 2.23
C ASP A 115 -67.35 -10.60 3.32
N PRO A 116 -68.08 -10.41 4.44
CA PRO A 116 -68.08 -11.35 5.56
C PRO A 116 -69.13 -12.46 5.40
N PRO A 117 -68.88 -13.70 5.86
CA PRO A 117 -69.95 -14.59 6.26
C PRO A 117 -70.16 -14.57 7.77
N ALA A 118 -71.43 -14.69 8.12
CA ALA A 118 -72.03 -14.47 9.41
C ALA A 118 -71.79 -15.59 10.45
N LYS A 119 -71.84 -15.15 11.72
CA LYS A 119 -72.40 -15.81 12.92
C LYS A 119 -71.83 -17.18 13.34
N LYS A 120 -71.40 -17.24 14.62
CA LYS A 120 -72.19 -17.88 15.70
C LYS A 120 -71.67 -17.46 17.07
N ARG A 121 -72.55 -16.84 17.87
CA ARG A 121 -72.39 -16.68 19.32
C ARG A 121 -72.64 -18.02 19.99
N LYS A 122 -71.86 -18.35 21.02
CA LYS A 122 -72.36 -18.99 22.25
C LYS A 122 -71.54 -18.53 23.44
N ALA A 123 -72.24 -17.91 24.40
CA ALA A 123 -71.93 -17.93 25.83
C ALA A 123 -71.92 -19.40 26.30
N GLU A 124 -71.15 -19.80 27.31
CA GLU A 124 -71.20 -19.38 28.71
C GLU A 124 -69.96 -19.92 29.43
#